data_AF-A0AAN7TQ25-F1
#
_entry.id   AF-A0AAN7TQ25-F1
#
_cell.length_a   1.000
_cell.length_b   1.000
_cell.length_c   1.000
_cell.angle_alpha   90.00
_cell.angle_beta   90.00
_cell.angle_gamma   90.00
#
_symmetry.space_group_name_H-M   'P 1'
#
loop_
_entity.id
_entity.type
_entity.pdbx_description
1 polymer ?
#
loop_
_entity_poly.entity_id
_entity_poly.type
_entity_poly.pdbx_seq_one_letter_code
_entity_poly.pdbx_strand_id
1 'polypeptide(L)'
;MPLATVKKTKTNRNQSKYIEKWEGYEHVKKKLIKATIKYKCLSNSLKSICGGEELIHNTLAAMNGNTYKIKNDVLEPSITVAYSLKRLNHLSAHITRKYNISPFLVEQTKDELLK
;
A
#
# COMPACT_ATOMS: atom_id res chain seq x y z
N MET A 1 -32.04 -27.71 20.95
CA MET A 1 -31.23 -26.79 20.11
C MET A 1 -30.00 -27.53 19.63
N PRO A 2 -29.67 -27.59 18.33
CA PRO A 2 -28.47 -28.31 17.89
C PRO A 2 -27.21 -27.43 18.08
N LEU A 3 -26.18 -28.03 18.67
CA LEU A 3 -24.86 -27.43 18.89
C LEU A 3 -24.15 -27.26 17.54
N ALA A 4 -23.88 -26.01 17.15
CA ALA A 4 -23.08 -25.70 15.97
C ALA A 4 -21.64 -26.21 16.17
N THR A 5 -21.26 -27.24 15.43
CA THR A 5 -19.87 -27.73 15.37
C THR A 5 -18.99 -26.67 14.70
N VAL A 6 -18.20 -25.96 15.49
CA VAL A 6 -17.17 -25.03 15.00
C VAL A 6 -16.12 -25.84 14.25
N LYS A 7 -16.17 -25.81 12.92
CA LYS A 7 -15.11 -26.36 12.06
C LYS A 7 -13.83 -25.58 12.34
N LYS A 8 -12.91 -26.15 13.13
CA LYS A 8 -11.55 -25.62 13.29
C LYS A 8 -10.86 -25.68 11.93
N THR A 9 -10.63 -24.53 11.32
CA THR A 9 -9.78 -24.39 10.15
C THR A 9 -8.38 -24.88 10.50
N LYS A 10 -7.87 -25.86 9.75
CA LYS A 10 -6.49 -26.34 9.90
C LYS A 10 -5.55 -25.18 9.60
N THR A 11 -4.96 -24.58 10.63
CA THR A 11 -3.86 -23.64 10.47
C THR A 11 -2.70 -24.39 9.83
N ASN A 12 -2.35 -23.98 8.62
CA ASN A 12 -1.31 -24.62 7.82
C ASN A 12 0.03 -24.48 8.56
N ARG A 13 0.57 -25.60 9.07
CA ARG A 13 1.77 -25.68 9.91
C ARG A 13 3.08 -25.40 9.17
N ASN A 14 3.02 -25.14 7.86
CA ASN A 14 4.18 -24.70 7.09
C ASN A 14 4.27 -23.17 7.14
N GLN A 15 4.68 -22.62 8.28
CA GLN A 15 5.16 -21.24 8.35
C GLN A 15 6.47 -21.18 7.56
N SER A 16 6.39 -20.91 6.26
CA SER A 16 7.54 -20.53 5.46
C SER A 16 8.18 -19.32 6.13
N LYS A 17 9.35 -19.50 6.76
CA LYS A 17 10.06 -18.44 7.47
C LYS A 17 10.22 -17.24 6.54
N TYR A 18 9.67 -16.10 6.96
CA TYR A 18 9.80 -14.88 6.19
C TYR A 18 11.27 -14.45 6.13
N ILE A 19 11.65 -13.83 5.02
CA ILE A 19 12.95 -13.19 4.87
C ILE A 19 12.91 -11.85 5.61
N GLU A 20 13.82 -11.67 6.55
CA GLU A 20 13.87 -10.49 7.43
C GLU A 20 14.90 -9.44 6.99
N LYS A 21 15.70 -9.74 5.95
CA LYS A 21 16.68 -8.82 5.36
C LYS A 21 16.53 -8.74 3.85
N TRP A 22 16.99 -7.65 3.25
CA TRP A 22 16.94 -7.45 1.80
C TRP A 22 18.09 -8.12 1.03
N GLU A 23 19.00 -8.81 1.71
CA GLU A 23 20.15 -9.49 1.10
C GLU A 23 19.69 -10.49 0.03
N GLY A 24 20.21 -10.35 -1.20
CA GLY A 24 19.81 -11.13 -2.37
C GLY A 24 18.52 -10.66 -3.07
N TYR A 25 17.86 -9.63 -2.53
CA TYR A 25 16.62 -9.04 -3.06
C TYR A 25 16.73 -7.52 -3.23
N GLU A 26 17.93 -6.99 -3.45
CA GLU A 26 18.19 -5.55 -3.56
C GLU A 26 17.41 -4.92 -4.72
N HIS A 27 17.21 -5.67 -5.80
CA HIS A 27 16.39 -5.25 -6.93
C HIS A 27 14.91 -5.07 -6.56
N VAL A 28 14.39 -5.91 -5.66
CA VAL A 28 13.02 -5.81 -5.12
C VAL A 28 12.93 -4.61 -4.19
N LYS A 29 13.90 -4.43 -3.29
CA LYS A 29 14.03 -3.26 -2.43
C LYS A 29 14.01 -1.97 -3.25
N LYS A 30 14.82 -1.88 -4.31
CA LYS A 30 14.88 -0.72 -5.21
C LYS A 30 13.53 -0.43 -5.88
N LYS A 31 12.78 -1.46 -6.30
CA LYS A 31 11.43 -1.28 -6.87
C LYS A 31 10.45 -0.71 -5.85
N LEU A 32 10.48 -1.23 -4.61
CA LEU A 32 9.67 -0.72 -3.51
C LEU A 32 9.99 0.76 -3.23
N ILE A 33 11.28 1.09 -3.06
CA ILE A 33 11.75 2.46 -2.81
C ILE A 33 11.25 3.43 -3.91
N LYS A 34 11.42 3.07 -5.19
CA LYS A 34 10.96 3.91 -6.31
C LYS A 34 9.46 4.15 -6.28
N ALA A 35 8.66 3.12 -5.96
CA ALA A 35 7.21 3.25 -5.85
C ALA A 35 6.81 4.13 -4.66
N THR A 36 7.46 3.96 -3.51
CA THR A 36 7.21 4.76 -2.30
C THR A 36 7.54 6.23 -2.52
N ILE A 37 8.71 6.54 -3.09
CA ILE A 37 9.10 7.93 -3.39
C ILE A 37 8.11 8.57 -4.37
N LYS A 38 7.72 7.84 -5.43
CA LYS A 38 6.73 8.35 -6.39
C LYS A 38 5.40 8.70 -5.69
N TYR A 39 4.91 7.82 -4.82
CA TYR A 39 3.71 8.09 -4.02
C TYR A 39 3.91 9.33 -3.13
N LYS A 40 5.02 9.41 -2.37
CA LYS A 40 5.32 10.56 -1.52
C LYS A 40 5.30 11.89 -2.28
N CYS A 41 5.97 11.96 -3.43
CA CYS A 41 6.01 13.17 -4.25
C CYS A 41 4.62 13.59 -4.71
N LEU A 42 3.82 12.65 -5.25
CA LEU A 42 2.47 12.94 -5.72
C LEU A 42 1.55 13.37 -4.57
N SER A 43 1.64 12.71 -3.42
CA SER A 43 0.87 13.06 -2.22
C SER A 43 1.25 14.44 -1.69
N ASN A 44 2.54 14.81 -1.73
CA ASN A 44 2.98 16.15 -1.34
C ASN A 44 2.48 17.23 -2.31
N SER A 45 2.50 16.96 -3.62
CA SER A 45 1.92 17.87 -4.62
C SER A 45 0.43 18.07 -4.39
N LEU A 46 -0.33 16.99 -4.19
CA LEU A 46 -1.77 17.11 -3.90
C LEU A 46 -2.02 17.82 -2.56
N LYS A 47 -1.24 17.51 -1.52
CA LYS A 47 -1.31 18.20 -0.21
C LYS A 47 -1.09 19.70 -0.35
N SER A 48 -0.20 20.16 -1.22
CA SER A 48 0.00 21.60 -1.44
C SER A 48 -1.19 22.29 -2.12
N ILE A 49 -2.03 21.55 -2.85
CA ILE A 49 -3.18 22.10 -3.57
C ILE A 49 -4.44 22.09 -2.70
N CYS A 50 -4.76 20.95 -2.06
CA CYS A 50 -6.01 20.79 -1.30
C CYS A 50 -5.85 20.81 0.22
N GLY A 51 -4.62 20.76 0.73
CA GLY A 51 -4.35 20.57 2.16
C GLY A 51 -4.33 19.09 2.58
N GLY A 52 -3.96 18.86 3.85
CA GLY A 52 -3.69 17.51 4.38
C GLY A 52 -4.94 16.64 4.58
N GLU A 53 -6.04 17.22 5.06
CA GLU A 53 -7.28 16.48 5.30
C GLU A 53 -7.97 16.13 3.97
N GLU A 54 -8.06 17.09 3.03
CA GLU A 54 -8.63 16.83 1.72
C GLU A 54 -7.79 15.82 0.90
N LEU A 55 -6.47 15.74 1.11
CA LEU A 55 -5.63 14.71 0.47
C LEU A 55 -6.15 13.30 0.74
N ILE A 56 -6.42 12.97 2.01
CA ILE A 56 -6.87 11.63 2.42
C ILE A 56 -8.27 11.37 1.85
N HIS A 57 -9.18 12.33 2.01
CA HIS A 57 -10.55 12.20 1.52
C HIS A 57 -10.61 12.04 0.00
N ASN A 58 -9.88 12.85 -0.75
CA ASN A 58 -9.88 12.81 -2.21
C ASN A 58 -9.20 11.55 -2.74
N THR A 59 -8.10 11.11 -2.12
CA THR A 59 -7.44 9.85 -2.48
C THR A 59 -8.37 8.65 -2.27
N LEU A 60 -9.06 8.58 -1.12
CA LEU A 60 -10.03 7.52 -0.83
C LEU A 60 -11.25 7.58 -1.76
N ALA A 61 -11.77 8.79 -2.03
CA ALA A 61 -12.87 8.97 -2.97
C ALA A 61 -12.49 8.48 -4.37
N ALA A 62 -11.31 8.84 -4.86
CA ALA A 62 -10.80 8.41 -6.16
C ALA A 62 -10.56 6.89 -6.22
N MET A 63 -9.99 6.29 -5.17
CA MET A 63 -9.81 4.83 -5.10
C MET A 63 -11.12 4.05 -5.17
N ASN A 64 -12.18 4.60 -4.58
CA ASN A 64 -13.52 4.00 -4.55
C ASN A 64 -14.37 4.34 -5.80
N GLY A 65 -13.83 5.11 -6.76
CA GLY A 65 -14.57 5.55 -7.94
C GLY A 65 -15.61 6.65 -7.66
N ASN A 66 -15.59 7.27 -6.48
CA ASN A 66 -16.47 8.37 -6.09
C ASN A 66 -15.92 9.74 -6.56
N THR A 67 -15.51 9.83 -7.82
CA THR A 67 -14.85 11.02 -8.38
C THR A 67 -15.74 12.25 -8.43
N TYR A 68 -17.07 12.06 -8.48
CA TYR A 68 -18.06 13.15 -8.41
C TYR A 68 -18.03 13.95 -7.08
N LYS A 69 -17.39 13.42 -6.02
CA LYS A 69 -17.22 14.11 -4.73
C LYS A 69 -15.95 14.98 -4.68
N ILE A 70 -15.10 14.91 -5.70
CA ILE A 70 -13.82 15.60 -5.75
C ILE A 70 -14.00 16.87 -6.58
N LYS A 71 -13.45 18.00 -6.11
CA LYS A 71 -13.46 19.24 -6.88
C LYS A 71 -12.65 19.06 -8.18
N ASN A 72 -13.12 19.64 -9.29
CA ASN A 72 -12.56 19.42 -10.62
C ASN A 72 -11.06 19.80 -10.74
N ASP A 73 -10.63 20.83 -10.02
CA ASP A 73 -9.25 21.32 -9.97
C ASP A 73 -8.27 20.32 -9.35
N VAL A 74 -8.75 19.43 -8.47
CA VAL A 74 -7.92 18.42 -7.79
C VAL A 74 -8.25 16.98 -8.18
N LEU A 75 -9.19 16.79 -9.11
CA LEU A 75 -9.66 15.48 -9.55
C LEU A 75 -8.53 14.61 -10.15
N GLU A 76 -7.85 15.10 -11.18
CA GLU A 76 -6.75 14.39 -11.86
C GLU A 76 -5.56 14.09 -10.92
N PRO A 77 -5.07 15.06 -10.12
CA PRO A 77 -4.07 14.79 -9.09
C PRO A 77 -4.52 13.70 -8.10
N SER A 78 -5.79 13.71 -7.68
CA SER A 78 -6.34 12.73 -6.72
C SER A 78 -6.42 11.33 -7.30
N ILE A 79 -6.85 11.19 -8.56
CA ILE A 79 -6.83 9.92 -9.29
C ILE A 79 -5.40 9.40 -9.42
N THR A 80 -4.44 10.29 -9.72
CA THR A 80 -3.04 9.93 -9.89
C THR A 80 -2.42 9.41 -8.58
N VAL A 81 -2.69 10.08 -7.46
CA VAL A 81 -2.25 9.63 -6.13
C VAL A 81 -2.92 8.29 -5.76
N ALA A 82 -4.22 8.16 -5.97
CA ALA A 82 -4.97 6.93 -5.72
C ALA A 82 -4.41 5.73 -6.52
N TYR A 83 -4.11 5.93 -7.79
CA TYR A 83 -3.47 4.90 -8.63
C TYR A 83 -2.08 4.52 -8.11
N SER A 84 -1.27 5.52 -7.71
CA SER A 84 0.06 5.30 -7.14
C SER A 84 -0.01 4.50 -5.83
N LEU A 85 -0.93 4.84 -4.94
CA LEU A 85 -1.17 4.13 -3.68
C LEU A 85 -1.62 2.68 -3.92
N LYS A 86 -2.57 2.46 -4.83
CA LYS A 86 -3.02 1.11 -5.22
C LYS A 86 -1.87 0.27 -5.76
N ARG A 87 -1.03 0.86 -6.62
CA ARG A 87 0.15 0.19 -7.16
C ARG A 87 1.19 -0.14 -6.08
N LEU A 88 1.42 0.76 -5.12
CA LEU A 88 2.30 0.52 -3.98
C LEU A 88 1.78 -0.65 -3.12
N ASN A 89 0.49 -0.66 -2.79
CA ASN A 89 -0.13 -1.75 -2.02
C ASN A 89 -0.05 -3.10 -2.75
N HIS A 90 -0.33 -3.12 -4.05
CA HIS A 90 -0.17 -4.33 -4.86
C HIS A 90 1.29 -4.80 -4.91
N LEU A 91 2.25 -3.88 -5.01
CA LEU A 91 3.66 -4.21 -4.98
C LEU A 91 4.06 -4.79 -3.62
N SER A 92 3.65 -4.19 -2.50
CA SER A 92 3.89 -4.73 -1.16
C SER A 92 3.34 -6.15 -1.01
N ALA A 93 2.08 -6.37 -1.40
CA ALA A 93 1.47 -7.69 -1.35
C ALA A 93 2.19 -8.70 -2.26
N HIS A 94 2.61 -8.28 -3.46
CA HIS A 94 3.38 -9.11 -4.37
C HIS A 94 4.74 -9.49 -3.78
N ILE A 95 5.43 -8.53 -3.16
CA ILE A 95 6.73 -8.75 -2.52
C ILE A 95 6.61 -9.80 -1.42
N THR A 96 5.65 -9.62 -0.51
CA THR A 96 5.41 -10.54 0.59
C THR A 96 5.04 -11.94 0.09
N ARG A 97 4.13 -12.06 -0.89
CA ARG A 97 3.63 -13.37 -1.34
C ARG A 97 4.62 -14.11 -2.24
N LYS A 98 5.28 -13.42 -3.17
CA LYS A 98 6.14 -14.05 -4.17
C LYS A 98 7.54 -14.35 -3.63
N TYR A 99 8.10 -13.42 -2.86
CA TYR A 99 9.48 -13.51 -2.38
C TYR A 99 9.56 -13.99 -0.94
N ASN A 100 8.41 -14.26 -0.30
CA ASN A 100 8.31 -14.61 1.12
C ASN A 100 9.05 -13.61 2.03
N ILE A 101 9.08 -12.32 1.65
CA ILE A 101 9.70 -11.26 2.44
C ILE A 101 8.73 -10.83 3.54
N SER A 102 9.26 -10.61 4.74
CA SER A 102 8.47 -10.20 5.91
C SER A 102 7.66 -8.94 5.60
N PRO A 103 6.33 -8.93 5.85
CA PRO A 103 5.52 -7.71 5.78
C PRO A 103 6.12 -6.58 6.61
N PHE A 104 6.69 -6.90 7.77
CA PHE A 104 7.32 -5.91 8.66
C PHE A 104 8.51 -5.23 7.98
N LEU A 105 9.38 -5.98 7.30
CA LEU A 105 10.52 -5.41 6.59
C LEU A 105 10.06 -4.48 5.43
N VAL A 106 8.99 -4.87 4.73
CA VAL A 106 8.38 -4.07 3.66
C VAL A 106 7.80 -2.77 4.21
N GLU A 107 7.03 -2.82 5.30
CA GLU A 107 6.48 -1.62 5.95
C GLU A 107 7.58 -0.70 6.49
N GLN A 108 8.56 -1.25 7.21
CA GLN A 108 9.69 -0.47 7.74
C GLN A 108 10.41 0.31 6.63
N THR A 109 10.67 -0.35 5.50
CA THR A 109 11.33 0.30 4.35
C THR A 109 10.49 1.43 3.75
N LYS A 110 9.15 1.33 3.81
CA LYS A 110 8.26 2.41 3.37
C LYS A 110 8.24 3.55 4.39
N ASP A 111 8.10 3.25 5.68
CA ASP A 111 8.00 4.24 6.75
C ASP A 111 9.25 5.11 6.86
N GLU A 112 10.44 4.52 6.70
CA GLU A 112 11.71 5.26 6.63
C GLU A 112 11.70 6.34 5.55
N LEU A 113 10.97 6.13 4.45
CA LEU A 113 10.88 7.06 3.33
C LEU A 113 9.71 8.02 3.43
N LEU A 114 8.64 7.66 4.15
CA LEU A 114 7.42 8.46 4.26
C LEU A 114 7.46 9.49 5.39
N LYS A 115 8.39 9.35 6.35
CA LYS A 115 8.79 10.42 7.26
C LYS A 115 9.23 11.68 6.50
#